data_AF-A0A382P0B6-F1
#
_entry.id   AF-A0A382P0B6-F1
#
_cell.length_a   1.000
_cell.length_b   1.000
_cell.length_c   1.000
_cell.angle_alpha   90.00
_cell.angle_beta   90.00
_cell.angle_gamma   90.00
#
_symmetry.space_group_name_H-M   'P 1'
#
loop_
_entity.id
_entity.type
_entity.pdbx_description
1 polymer ?
#
loop_
_entity_poly.entity_id
_entity_poly.type
_entity_poly.pdbx_seq_one_letter_code
_entity_poly.pdbx_strand_id
1 'polypeptide(L)' 'MKVALVHYWFYGMRGGEKVVTEILRLFPEADVFTHLYVPDNLDPEIIRH' A
#
# COMPACT_ATOMS: atom_id res chain seq x y z
N MET A 1 7.87 6.90 -14.37
CA MET A 1 6.47 7.35 -14.66
C MET A 1 5.91 7.88 -13.35
N LYS A 2 5.11 8.95 -13.34
CA LYS A 2 4.56 9.49 -12.08
C LYS A 2 3.27 8.75 -11.73
N VAL A 3 3.28 8.00 -10.63
CA VAL A 3 2.15 7.17 -10.18
C VAL A 3 1.86 7.50 -8.72
N ALA A 4 0.59 7.69 -8.39
CA ALA A 4 0.11 7.78 -7.02
C ALA A 4 -0.89 6.66 -6.77
N LEU A 5 -0.70 5.91 -5.69
CA LEU A 5 -1.60 4.85 -5.24
C LEU A 5 -2.42 5.33 -4.05
N VAL A 6 -3.73 5.37 -4.20
CA VAL A 6 -4.65 5.76 -3.12
C VAL A 6 -5.43 4.54 -2.66
N HIS A 7 -5.27 4.16 -1.39
CA HIS A 7 -6.02 3.06 -0.79
C HIS A 7 -6.71 3.54 0.49
N TYR A 8 -8.01 3.31 0.62
CA TYR A 8 -8.81 3.96 1.66
C TYR A 8 -8.31 3.62 3.06
N TRP A 9 -8.10 2.34 3.38
CA TRP A 9 -7.65 1.90 4.70
C TRP A 9 -6.55 0.85 4.62
N PHE A 10 -5.43 1.12 5.28
CA PHE A 10 -4.45 0.11 5.65
C PHE A 10 -4.68 -0.29 7.11
N TYR A 11 -5.48 -1.33 7.31
CA TYR A 11 -5.81 -1.84 8.64
C TYR A 11 -5.27 -3.26 8.89
N GLY A 12 -5.07 -4.04 7.83
CA GLY A 12 -4.51 -5.39 7.90
C GLY A 12 -4.20 -5.95 6.50
N MET A 13 -3.95 -7.25 6.38
CA MET A 13 -3.56 -7.87 5.10
C MET A 13 -4.71 -8.69 4.46
N ARG A 14 -5.79 -8.02 4.07
CA ARG A 14 -6.91 -8.65 3.33
C ARG A 14 -6.65 -8.60 1.83
N GLY A 15 -7.67 -8.93 1.04
CA GLY A 15 -7.52 -9.01 -0.42
C GLY A 15 -7.09 -7.68 -1.07
N GLY A 16 -7.58 -6.55 -0.55
CA GLY A 16 -7.24 -5.23 -1.09
C GLY A 16 -5.76 -4.91 -0.92
N GLU A 17 -5.23 -5.12 0.27
CA GLU A 17 -3.84 -4.84 0.62
C GLU A 17 -2.88 -5.79 -0.11
N LYS A 18 -3.28 -7.05 -0.35
CA LYS A 18 -2.51 -7.97 -1.21
C LYS A 18 -2.41 -7.47 -2.65
N VAL A 19 -3.49 -6.90 -3.20
CA VAL A 19 -3.44 -6.30 -4.54
C VAL A 19 -2.56 -5.06 -4.53
N VAL A 20 -2.62 -4.23 -3.48
CA VAL A 20 -1.73 -3.08 -3.32
C VAL A 20 -0.27 -3.51 -3.35
N THR A 21 0.11 -4.57 -2.65
CA THR A 21 1.48 -5.11 -2.68
C THR A 21 1.93 -5.40 -4.11
N GLU A 22 1.12 -6.10 -4.90
CA GLU A 22 1.48 -6.41 -6.29
C GLU A 22 1.53 -5.16 -7.18
N ILE A 23 0.68 -4.15 -6.93
CA ILE A 23 0.75 -2.87 -7.64
C ILE A 23 2.05 -2.13 -7.31
N LEU A 24 2.47 -2.12 -6.04
CA LEU A 24 3.72 -1.47 -5.61
C LEU A 24 4.96 -2.17 -6.18
N ARG A 25 4.90 -3.48 -6.45
CA ARG A 25 5.94 -4.18 -7.22
C ARG A 25 6.06 -3.71 -8.66
N LEU A 26 4.92 -3.40 -9.29
CA LEU A 26 4.90 -2.86 -10.65
C LEU A 26 5.34 -1.39 -10.69
N PHE A 27 5.05 -0.63 -9.63
CA PHE A 27 5.36 0.79 -9.52
C PHE A 27 6.11 1.10 -8.22
N PRO A 28 7.39 0.74 -8.13
CA PRO A 28 8.16 0.85 -6.89
C PRO A 28 8.43 2.30 -6.45
N GLU A 29 8.26 3.27 -7.35
CA GLU A 29 8.43 4.70 -7.07
C GLU A 29 7.08 5.41 -6.82
N ALA A 30 5.98 4.66 -6.65
CA ALA A 30 4.66 5.26 -6.46
C ALA A 30 4.54 5.92 -5.08
N ASP A 31 3.98 7.14 -5.05
CA ASP A 31 3.57 7.80 -3.81
C ASP A 31 2.30 7.12 -3.28
N VAL A 32 2.29 6.77 -1.98
CA VAL A 32 1.16 6.06 -1.36
C VAL A 32 0.38 6.99 -0.45
N PHE A 33 -0.94 7.04 -0.64
CA PHE A 33 -1.86 7.83 0.18
C PHE A 33 -2.96 6.95 0.76
N THR A 34 -3.27 7.17 2.04
CA THR A 34 -4.36 6.48 2.73
C THR A 34 -5.09 7.39 3.69
N HIS A 35 -6.34 7.06 3.99
CA HIS A 35 -7.12 7.77 5.00
C HIS A 35 -6.87 7.20 6.42
N LEU A 36 -6.60 5.90 6.52
CA LEU A 36 -6.32 5.23 7.80
C LEU A 36 -5.09 4.33 7.64
N TYR A 37 -4.14 4.48 8.55
CA TYR A 37 -2.91 3.68 8.58
C TYR A 37 -2.70 3.05 9.95
N VAL A 38 -2.76 1.72 10.02
CA VAL A 38 -2.50 0.91 11.22
C VAL A 38 -1.35 -0.07 10.90
N PRO A 39 -0.08 0.31 11.18
CA PRO A 39 1.10 -0.42 10.71
C PRO A 39 1.28 -1.80 11.33
N ASP A 40 0.79 -2.01 12.56
CA ASP A 40 1.04 -3.21 13.36
C ASP A 40 0.57 -4.53 12.67
N ASN A 41 -0.33 -4.43 11.70
CA ASN A 41 -0.92 -5.57 10.98
C ASN A 41 -0.60 -5.60 9.48
N LEU A 42 0.36 -4.78 9.01
CA LEU A 42 0.67 -4.65 7.58
C LEU A 42 1.95 -5.39 7.19
N ASP A 43 2.03 -5.77 5.93
CA ASP A 43 3.25 -6.30 5.34
C ASP A 43 4.32 -5.18 5.28
N PRO A 44 5.57 -5.45 5.69
CA PRO A 44 6.68 -4.52 5.56
C PRO A 44 6.86 -3.94 4.16
N GLU A 45 6.40 -4.62 3.11
CA GLU A 45 6.45 -4.13 1.73
C GLU A 45 5.63 -2.86 1.53
N ILE A 46 4.44 -2.76 2.14
CA ILE A 46 3.62 -1.54 2.09
C ILE A 46 4.25 -0.43 2.95
N ILE A 47 4.89 -0.79 4.06
CA ILE A 47 5.49 0.17 5.02
C ILE A 47 6.70 0.92 4.43
N ARG A 48 7.34 0.37 3.40
CA ARG A 48 8.53 0.99 2.77
C ARG A 48 8.22 2.16 1.83
N HIS A 49 6.96 2.37 1.48
CA HIS A 49 6.49 3.46 0.62
C HIS A 49 5.83 4.55 1.47
#